data_AF-A0A8J7BDK6-F1
#
_entry.id   AF-A0A8J7BDK6-F1
#
_cell.length_a   1.000
_cell.length_b   1.000
_cell.length_c   1.000
_cell.angle_alpha   90.00
_cell.angle_beta   90.00
_cell.angle_gamma   90.00
#
_symmetry.space_group_name_H-M   'P 1'
#
loop_
_entity.id
_entity.type
_entity.pdbx_description
1 polymer ?
#
loop_
_entity_poly.entity_id
_entity_poly.type
_entity_poly.pdbx_seq_one_letter_code
_entity_poly.pdbx_strand_id
1 'polypeptide(L)'
;MDEVIQKVAALGLPGVVLVIVMATTGLTGAAAITTALAILGGPAGMLGGIAVLGLTGLITESLAKTGLENLLTAIYCDRRRQEPQGKLLAELDSLIILDGDVKNRLRLTITEGCGCEAVTDAPLSEVTQQAIAILNTVVGITPAHHRDFSSATSIARLRDGATVRTWKNLVGVDHVFLANYNDQMVYGGFVGWIHSEGLHQAIAQIKQELT
;
A
#
# COMPACT_ATOMS: atom_id res chain seq x y z
N MET A 1 33.88 7.85 -15.46
CA MET A 1 32.48 8.35 -15.45
C MET A 1 31.54 7.31 -14.86
N ASP A 2 31.91 6.03 -14.91
CA ASP A 2 31.08 4.90 -14.51
C ASP A 2 30.82 4.82 -13.00
N GLU A 3 31.78 5.27 -12.17
CA GLU A 3 31.66 5.15 -10.71
C GLU A 3 30.57 6.06 -10.12
N VAL A 4 30.43 7.29 -10.64
CA VAL A 4 29.40 8.24 -10.19
C VAL A 4 28.01 7.77 -10.63
N ILE A 5 27.90 7.28 -11.86
CA ILE A 5 26.65 6.74 -12.40
C ILE A 5 26.22 5.49 -11.62
N GLN A 6 27.16 4.60 -11.28
CA GLN A 6 26.90 3.41 -10.48
C GLN A 6 26.46 3.75 -9.05
N LYS A 7 27.07 4.76 -8.42
CA LYS A 7 26.69 5.23 -7.07
C LYS A 7 25.33 5.90 -7.05
N VAL A 8 25.00 6.71 -8.07
CA VAL A 8 23.67 7.34 -8.20
C VAL A 8 22.61 6.29 -8.53
N ALA A 9 22.90 5.32 -9.39
CA ALA A 9 21.99 4.21 -9.71
C ALA A 9 21.69 3.34 -8.47
N ALA A 10 22.68 3.12 -7.60
CA ALA A 10 22.50 2.41 -6.33
C ALA A 10 21.59 3.17 -5.33
N LEU A 11 21.46 4.49 -5.46
CA LEU A 11 20.58 5.34 -4.65
C LEU A 11 19.14 5.42 -5.21
N GLY A 12 18.88 4.86 -6.39
CA GLY A 12 17.55 4.83 -7.01
C GLY A 12 16.94 6.21 -7.31
N LEU A 13 15.61 6.30 -7.23
CA LEU A 13 14.85 7.54 -7.45
C LEU A 13 15.34 8.73 -6.59
N PRO A 14 15.64 8.56 -5.29
CA PRO A 14 16.26 9.63 -4.48
C PRO A 14 17.57 10.18 -5.08
N GLY A 15 18.42 9.30 -5.61
CA GLY A 15 19.68 9.69 -6.28
C GLY A 15 19.44 10.53 -7.52
N VAL A 16 18.43 10.18 -8.32
CA VAL A 16 18.05 10.93 -9.54
C VAL A 16 17.52 12.33 -9.18
N VAL A 17 16.64 12.43 -8.17
CA VAL A 17 16.11 13.72 -7.71
C VAL A 17 17.22 14.64 -7.20
N LEU A 18 18.18 14.10 -6.43
CA LEU A 18 19.33 14.86 -5.95
C LEU A 18 20.18 15.42 -7.11
N VAL A 19 20.45 14.61 -8.15
CA VAL A 19 21.23 15.05 -9.32
C VAL A 19 20.52 16.15 -10.10
N ILE A 20 19.19 16.07 -10.24
CA ILE A 20 18.40 17.12 -10.90
C ILE A 20 18.51 18.44 -10.13
N VAL A 21 18.39 18.41 -8.80
CA VAL A 21 18.51 19.62 -7.96
C VAL A 21 19.93 20.17 -7.99
N MET A 22 20.96 19.31 -7.96
CA MET A 22 22.35 19.77 -8.09
C MET A 22 22.58 20.52 -9.40
N ALA A 23 21.97 20.04 -10.50
CA ALA A 23 22.08 20.68 -11.81
C ALA A 23 21.47 22.09 -11.87
N THR A 24 20.49 22.41 -11.00
CA THR A 24 19.90 23.75 -10.95
C THR A 24 20.73 24.76 -10.15
N THR A 25 21.66 24.29 -9.31
CA THR A 25 22.45 25.17 -8.44
C THR A 25 23.65 25.81 -9.15
N GLY A 26 24.19 25.19 -10.19
CA GLY A 26 25.41 25.64 -10.87
C GLY A 26 26.70 25.47 -10.05
N LEU A 27 26.63 24.85 -8.86
CA LEU A 27 27.79 24.46 -8.07
C LEU A 27 28.30 23.08 -8.49
N THR A 28 29.55 22.76 -8.13
CA THR A 28 30.15 21.44 -8.39
C THR A 28 30.77 20.85 -7.13
N GLY A 29 30.92 19.52 -7.11
CA GLY A 29 31.52 18.79 -5.99
C GLY A 29 30.70 18.86 -4.71
N ALA A 30 31.36 18.92 -3.56
CA ALA A 30 30.70 18.88 -2.24
C ALA A 30 29.71 20.04 -2.01
N ALA A 31 29.99 21.22 -2.57
CA ALA A 31 29.13 22.39 -2.43
C ALA A 31 27.79 22.24 -3.16
N ALA A 32 27.76 21.50 -4.26
CA ALA A 32 26.50 21.18 -4.97
C ALA A 32 25.64 20.21 -4.15
N ILE A 33 26.26 19.24 -3.47
CA ILE A 33 25.54 18.25 -2.65
C ILE A 33 24.92 18.94 -1.43
N THR A 34 25.69 19.78 -0.72
CA THR A 34 25.20 20.47 0.48
C THR A 34 24.07 21.43 0.17
N THR A 35 24.18 22.18 -0.94
CA THR A 35 23.14 23.12 -1.39
C THR A 35 21.90 22.38 -1.88
N ALA A 36 22.05 21.32 -2.67
CA ALA A 36 20.92 20.51 -3.13
C ALA A 36 20.19 19.83 -1.96
N LEU A 37 20.93 19.32 -0.96
CA LEU A 37 20.34 18.79 0.27
C LEU A 37 19.64 19.89 1.08
N ALA A 38 20.22 21.08 1.17
CA ALA A 38 19.57 22.19 1.86
C ALA A 38 18.30 22.66 1.13
N ILE A 39 18.29 22.66 -0.21
CA ILE A 39 17.12 22.97 -1.03
C ILE A 39 16.03 21.91 -0.84
N LEU A 40 16.39 20.63 -0.86
CA LEU A 40 15.46 19.52 -0.63
C LEU A 40 14.93 19.49 0.82
N GLY A 41 15.74 19.92 1.78
CA GLY A 41 15.39 19.96 3.20
C GLY A 41 14.67 21.22 3.67
N GLY A 42 14.54 22.23 2.81
CA GLY A 42 13.87 23.49 3.13
C GLY A 42 14.47 24.20 4.37
N PRO A 43 13.66 24.78 5.27
CA PRO A 43 14.15 25.57 6.40
C PRO A 43 14.97 24.76 7.43
N ALA A 44 14.86 23.44 7.42
CA ALA A 44 15.68 22.54 8.23
C ALA A 44 17.08 22.27 7.62
N GLY A 45 17.35 22.83 6.43
CA GLY A 45 18.64 22.78 5.76
C GLY A 45 19.09 21.36 5.42
N MET A 46 20.41 21.14 5.46
CA MET A 46 21.03 19.87 5.05
C MET A 46 20.53 18.66 5.86
N LEU A 47 20.22 18.85 7.16
CA LEU A 47 19.64 17.79 8.00
C LEU A 47 18.26 17.36 7.48
N GLY A 48 17.42 18.32 7.08
CA GLY A 48 16.14 18.05 6.44
C GLY A 48 16.31 17.28 5.13
N GLY A 49 17.29 17.66 4.29
CA GLY A 49 17.53 17.01 3.00
C GLY A 49 17.96 15.55 3.14
N ILE A 50 18.85 15.27 4.10
CA ILE A 50 19.29 13.89 4.39
C ILE A 50 18.14 13.06 4.95
N ALA A 51 17.33 13.63 5.84
CA ALA A 51 16.15 12.95 6.36
C ALA A 51 15.14 12.65 5.23
N VAL A 52 14.85 13.61 4.35
CA VAL A 52 13.93 13.45 3.21
C VAL A 52 14.44 12.39 2.24
N LEU A 53 15.73 12.40 1.87
CA LEU A 53 16.29 11.39 0.97
C LEU A 53 16.37 10.01 1.61
N GLY A 54 16.73 9.92 2.90
CA GLY A 54 16.73 8.68 3.66
C GLY A 54 15.33 8.09 3.75
N LEU A 55 14.31 8.91 4.05
CA LEU A 55 12.91 8.49 4.06
C LEU A 55 12.46 8.06 2.67
N THR A 56 12.74 8.84 1.62
CA THR A 56 12.35 8.49 0.25
C THR A 56 12.99 7.17 -0.21
N GLY A 57 14.25 6.92 0.15
CA GLY A 57 14.94 5.64 -0.10
C GLY A 57 14.28 4.46 0.61
N LEU A 58 13.98 4.61 1.91
CA LEU A 58 13.33 3.56 2.72
C LEU A 58 11.87 3.29 2.29
N ILE A 59 11.17 4.35 1.86
CA ILE A 59 9.78 4.29 1.43
C ILE A 59 9.66 3.54 0.07
N THR A 60 10.73 3.47 -0.74
CA THR A 60 10.66 2.83 -2.07
C THR A 60 10.57 1.29 -1.97
N GLU A 61 11.26 0.67 -1.02
CA GLU A 61 11.15 -0.78 -0.77
C GLU A 61 9.83 -1.18 -0.10
N SER A 62 9.24 -0.26 0.68
CA SER A 62 7.99 -0.48 1.44
C SER A 62 6.72 -0.17 0.65
N LEU A 63 6.71 0.89 -0.19
CA LEU A 63 5.56 1.23 -1.04
C LEU A 63 5.30 0.20 -2.14
N ALA A 64 6.31 -0.60 -2.51
CA ALA A 64 6.17 -1.64 -3.52
C ALA A 64 5.27 -2.80 -3.05
N LYS A 65 5.03 -2.94 -1.74
CA LYS A 65 4.08 -3.91 -1.17
C LYS A 65 3.27 -3.27 -0.03
N THR A 66 2.15 -2.66 -0.39
CA THR A 66 0.97 -2.46 0.48
C THR A 66 0.97 -1.24 1.42
N GLY A 67 0.45 -0.11 0.89
CA GLY A 67 -0.51 0.75 1.60
C GLY A 67 0.04 1.85 2.52
N LEU A 68 -0.07 3.11 2.05
CA LEU A 68 0.11 4.35 2.84
C LEU A 68 -0.60 4.32 4.22
N GLU A 69 -1.71 3.60 4.32
CA GLU A 69 -2.46 3.40 5.56
C GLU A 69 -1.65 2.66 6.64
N ASN A 70 -0.92 1.59 6.28
CA ASN A 70 -0.13 0.82 7.22
C ASN A 70 1.05 1.63 7.77
N LEU A 71 1.62 2.51 6.93
CA LEU A 71 2.68 3.43 7.31
C LEU A 71 2.16 4.53 8.25
N LEU A 72 0.99 5.10 7.94
CA LEU A 72 0.34 6.08 8.81
C LEU A 72 -0.04 5.47 10.17
N THR A 73 -0.61 4.26 10.17
CA THR A 73 -0.96 3.53 11.40
C THR A 73 0.28 3.25 12.25
N ALA A 74 1.38 2.77 11.67
CA ALA A 74 2.62 2.51 12.40
C ALA A 74 3.19 3.79 13.07
N ILE A 75 3.19 4.91 12.35
CA ILE A 75 3.69 6.21 12.86
C ILE A 75 2.83 6.72 14.03
N TYR A 76 1.50 6.65 13.90
CA TYR A 76 0.60 7.11 14.96
C TYR A 76 0.60 6.17 16.18
N CYS A 77 0.84 4.87 16.00
CA CYS A 77 1.04 3.91 17.09
C CYS A 77 2.33 4.15 17.87
N ASP A 78 3.43 4.51 17.20
CA ASP A 78 4.70 4.84 17.87
C ASP A 78 4.62 6.17 18.63
N ARG A 79 4.03 7.21 18.03
CA ARG A 79 3.83 8.52 18.69
C ARG A 79 2.91 8.47 19.90
N ARG A 80 1.95 7.54 19.95
CA ARG A 80 1.10 7.32 21.13
C ARG A 80 1.90 6.94 22.39
N ARG A 81 3.10 6.36 22.24
CA ARG A 81 3.97 6.05 23.39
C ARG A 81 4.61 7.30 24.00
N GLN A 82 4.65 8.41 23.27
CA GLN A 82 5.40 9.62 23.63
C GLN A 82 4.49 10.85 23.83
N GLU A 83 3.28 10.84 23.29
CA GLU A 83 2.36 11.99 23.31
C GLU A 83 0.95 11.63 23.85
N PRO A 84 0.29 12.56 24.58
CA PRO A 84 -1.03 12.32 25.15
C PRO A 84 -2.13 12.30 24.07
N GLN A 85 -3.07 11.35 24.20
CA GLN A 85 -4.10 11.01 23.20
C GLN A 85 -4.90 12.22 22.67
N GLY A 86 -5.21 13.20 23.52
CA GLY A 86 -5.97 14.40 23.13
C GLY A 86 -5.26 15.27 22.09
N LYS A 87 -3.93 15.26 22.05
CA LYS A 87 -3.14 16.05 21.10
C LYS A 87 -3.10 15.40 19.71
N LEU A 88 -3.03 14.07 19.64
CA LEU A 88 -3.06 13.34 18.36
C LEU A 88 -4.43 13.40 17.70
N LEU A 89 -5.51 13.35 18.49
CA LEU A 89 -6.88 13.45 17.97
C LEU A 89 -7.17 14.84 17.38
N ALA A 90 -6.65 15.90 18.00
CA ALA A 90 -6.78 17.27 17.50
C ALA A 90 -6.01 17.49 16.19
N GLU A 91 -4.84 16.87 16.03
CA GLU A 91 -4.04 16.92 14.80
C GLU A 91 -4.66 16.09 13.67
N LEU A 92 -5.18 14.90 13.97
CA LEU A 92 -5.98 14.12 13.03
C LEU A 92 -7.24 14.87 12.59
N ASP A 93 -7.79 15.70 13.48
CA ASP A 93 -8.93 16.55 13.17
C ASP A 93 -8.64 17.67 12.19
N SER A 94 -7.44 18.26 12.28
CA SER A 94 -7.01 19.37 11.44
C SER A 94 -6.49 18.96 10.06
N LEU A 95 -6.26 17.67 9.81
CA LEU A 95 -5.89 17.15 8.50
C LEU A 95 -7.11 17.05 7.58
N ILE A 96 -7.36 18.15 6.84
CA ILE A 96 -8.46 18.27 5.87
C ILE A 96 -8.29 17.33 4.66
N ILE A 97 -7.06 16.88 4.38
CA ILE A 97 -6.71 16.09 3.18
C ILE A 97 -7.10 14.60 3.32
N LEU A 98 -7.34 14.11 4.54
CA LEU A 98 -7.68 12.70 4.77
C LEU A 98 -9.19 12.46 4.63
N ASP A 99 -9.56 11.44 3.85
CA ASP A 99 -10.95 10.99 3.70
C ASP A 99 -11.56 10.56 5.05
N GLY A 100 -12.87 10.75 5.19
CA GLY A 100 -13.60 10.52 6.46
C GLY A 100 -13.50 9.09 7.00
N ASP A 101 -13.37 8.11 6.12
CA ASP A 101 -13.20 6.69 6.49
C ASP A 101 -11.83 6.41 7.13
N VAL A 102 -10.76 6.91 6.50
CA VAL A 102 -9.38 6.79 7.00
C VAL A 102 -9.25 7.47 8.37
N LYS A 103 -9.86 8.65 8.50
CA LYS A 103 -9.90 9.42 9.75
C LYS A 103 -10.61 8.67 10.87
N ASN A 104 -11.75 8.03 10.59
CA ASN A 104 -12.48 7.25 11.59
C ASN A 104 -11.74 5.98 12.00
N ARG A 105 -11.08 5.27 11.06
CA ARG A 105 -10.25 4.10 11.37
C ARG A 105 -9.07 4.46 12.28
N LEU A 106 -8.38 5.58 12.01
CA LEU A 106 -7.29 6.08 12.86
C LEU A 106 -7.78 6.47 14.26
N ARG A 107 -8.97 7.09 14.37
CA ARG A 107 -9.57 7.40 15.68
C ARG A 107 -9.85 6.15 16.50
N LEU A 108 -10.39 5.10 15.89
CA LEU A 108 -10.66 3.83 16.56
C LEU A 108 -9.35 3.22 17.08
N THR A 109 -8.29 3.20 16.27
CA THR A 109 -6.96 2.72 16.67
C THR A 109 -6.35 3.51 17.85
N ILE A 110 -6.49 4.84 17.85
CA ILE A 110 -5.97 5.71 18.92
C ILE A 110 -6.77 5.58 20.22
N THR A 111 -8.09 5.37 20.12
CA THR A 111 -9.02 5.35 21.26
C THR A 111 -9.07 3.96 21.93
N GLU A 112 -9.08 2.88 21.15
CA GLU A 112 -9.30 1.51 21.66
C GLU A 112 -8.04 0.79 22.17
N GLY A 113 -6.84 1.34 21.96
CA GLY A 113 -5.62 0.64 22.43
C GLY A 113 -5.19 -0.57 21.60
N CYS A 114 -6.10 -1.20 20.86
CA CYS A 114 -5.90 -2.53 20.28
C CYS A 114 -5.17 -2.59 18.93
N GLY A 115 -4.48 -1.53 18.49
CA GLY A 115 -3.87 -1.48 17.15
C GLY A 115 -2.35 -1.47 17.09
N CYS A 116 -1.62 -1.70 18.18
CA CYS A 116 -0.15 -1.66 18.17
C CYS A 116 0.52 -3.04 17.95
N GLU A 117 -0.26 -4.13 17.86
CA GLU A 117 0.24 -5.49 17.57
C GLU A 117 -0.51 -6.21 16.43
N ALA A 118 -1.40 -5.53 15.70
CA ALA A 118 -2.15 -6.15 14.60
C ALA A 118 -2.27 -5.20 13.39
N VAL A 119 -1.14 -4.95 12.74
CA VAL A 119 -1.12 -4.89 11.26
C VAL A 119 -0.35 -6.11 10.77
N THR A 120 -0.75 -7.26 11.30
CA THR A 120 -0.71 -8.53 10.59
C THR A 120 -2.18 -8.88 10.37
N ASP A 121 -2.49 -9.33 9.16
CA ASP A 121 -3.78 -9.87 8.70
C ASP A 121 -4.85 -9.96 9.80
N ALA A 122 -5.98 -9.25 9.61
CA ALA A 122 -7.22 -9.75 10.21
C ALA A 122 -7.26 -11.25 9.88
N PRO A 123 -7.25 -12.15 10.89
CA PRO A 123 -6.92 -13.55 10.66
C PRO A 123 -7.85 -14.05 9.57
N LEU A 124 -7.29 -14.25 8.38
CA LEU A 124 -8.04 -14.71 7.24
C LEU A 124 -8.58 -16.07 7.69
N SER A 125 -9.90 -16.18 7.75
CA SER A 125 -10.56 -17.43 8.07
C SER A 125 -9.97 -18.53 7.18
N GLU A 126 -9.86 -19.74 7.72
CA GLU A 126 -9.33 -20.90 7.00
C GLU A 126 -10.00 -21.08 5.62
N VAL A 127 -11.31 -20.80 5.56
CA VAL A 127 -12.11 -20.81 4.32
C VAL A 127 -11.63 -19.75 3.32
N THR A 128 -11.40 -18.52 3.77
CA THR A 128 -10.87 -17.44 2.93
C THR A 128 -9.43 -17.73 2.48
N GLN A 129 -8.58 -18.26 3.35
CA GLN A 129 -7.21 -18.67 2.97
C GLN A 129 -7.21 -19.78 1.93
N GLN A 130 -8.10 -20.76 2.06
CA GLN A 130 -8.27 -21.83 1.08
C GLN A 130 -8.74 -21.28 -0.28
N ALA A 131 -9.67 -20.31 -0.27
CA ALA A 131 -10.09 -19.63 -1.49
C ALA A 131 -8.92 -18.89 -2.17
N ILE A 132 -8.09 -18.18 -1.41
CA ILE A 132 -6.88 -17.51 -1.92
C ILE A 132 -5.88 -18.53 -2.50
N ALA A 133 -5.68 -19.66 -1.82
CA ALA A 133 -4.81 -20.72 -2.30
C ALA A 133 -5.28 -21.26 -3.65
N ILE A 134 -6.59 -21.55 -3.80
CA ILE A 134 -7.18 -21.99 -5.07
C ILE A 134 -6.95 -20.94 -6.16
N LEU A 135 -7.21 -19.65 -5.90
CA LEU A 135 -6.99 -18.59 -6.89
C LEU A 135 -5.53 -18.46 -7.31
N ASN A 136 -4.58 -18.58 -6.37
CA ASN A 136 -3.14 -18.50 -6.67
C ASN A 136 -2.61 -19.68 -7.49
N THR A 137 -3.35 -20.79 -7.61
CA THR A 137 -2.98 -21.88 -8.54
C THR A 137 -3.30 -21.57 -10.00
N VAL A 138 -4.12 -20.54 -10.26
CA VAL A 138 -4.51 -20.16 -11.63
C VAL A 138 -3.30 -19.60 -12.37
N VAL A 139 -2.94 -20.25 -13.48
CA VAL A 139 -1.84 -19.80 -14.34
C VAL A 139 -2.14 -18.40 -14.88
N GLY A 140 -1.17 -17.49 -14.76
CA GLY A 140 -1.30 -16.13 -15.27
C GLY A 140 -2.14 -15.19 -14.40
N ILE A 141 -2.46 -15.57 -13.17
CA ILE A 141 -3.08 -14.66 -12.21
C ILE A 141 -2.11 -13.57 -11.78
N THR A 142 -2.54 -12.32 -11.93
CA THR A 142 -1.77 -11.13 -11.58
C THR A 142 -2.53 -10.36 -10.49
N PRO A 143 -1.85 -9.80 -9.48
CA PRO A 143 -2.51 -9.01 -8.44
C PRO A 143 -3.30 -7.82 -9.01
N ALA A 144 -4.54 -7.66 -8.58
CA ALA A 144 -5.41 -6.56 -8.98
C ALA A 144 -5.36 -5.41 -7.96
N HIS A 145 -5.65 -4.19 -8.42
CA HIS A 145 -5.68 -3.03 -7.54
C HIS A 145 -7.01 -2.89 -6.80
N HIS A 146 -6.96 -2.33 -5.59
CA HIS A 146 -8.15 -2.06 -4.78
C HIS A 146 -9.18 -1.16 -5.47
N ARG A 147 -8.77 -0.25 -6.35
CA ARG A 147 -9.70 0.64 -7.07
C ARG A 147 -10.74 -0.15 -7.89
N ASP A 148 -10.34 -1.31 -8.41
CA ASP A 148 -11.14 -2.16 -9.29
C ASP A 148 -12.20 -2.96 -8.48
N PHE A 149 -12.00 -3.07 -7.16
CA PHE A 149 -12.93 -3.73 -6.23
C PHE A 149 -14.30 -3.06 -6.19
N SER A 150 -14.35 -1.73 -6.31
CA SER A 150 -15.59 -0.94 -6.30
C SER A 150 -16.54 -1.31 -7.45
N SER A 151 -15.99 -1.84 -8.55
CA SER A 151 -16.74 -2.24 -9.74
C SER A 151 -17.17 -3.72 -9.70
N ALA A 152 -16.67 -4.49 -8.72
CA ALA A 152 -16.90 -5.92 -8.65
C ALA A 152 -18.24 -6.26 -8.00
N THR A 153 -18.98 -7.16 -8.66
CA THR A 153 -20.28 -7.64 -8.19
C THR A 153 -20.11 -8.95 -7.44
N SER A 154 -20.79 -9.10 -6.31
CA SER A 154 -20.79 -10.34 -5.53
C SER A 154 -21.54 -11.45 -6.25
N ILE A 155 -20.88 -12.61 -6.41
CA ILE A 155 -21.42 -13.78 -7.09
C ILE A 155 -21.60 -14.99 -6.16
N ALA A 156 -20.97 -14.96 -4.98
CA ALA A 156 -21.07 -16.01 -3.97
C ALA A 156 -20.67 -15.45 -2.60
N ARG A 157 -21.20 -16.05 -1.54
CA ARG A 157 -20.80 -15.80 -0.15
C ARG A 157 -20.27 -17.11 0.43
N LEU A 158 -19.07 -17.07 0.97
CA LEU A 158 -18.39 -18.18 1.61
C LEU A 158 -18.97 -18.45 3.01
N ARG A 159 -18.67 -19.62 3.57
CA ARG A 159 -19.17 -20.07 4.88
C ARG A 159 -18.79 -19.15 6.04
N ASP A 160 -17.68 -18.43 5.92
CA ASP A 160 -17.18 -17.46 6.90
C ASP A 160 -17.74 -16.04 6.71
N GLY A 161 -18.69 -15.86 5.79
CA GLY A 161 -19.30 -14.59 5.48
C GLY A 161 -18.50 -13.74 4.48
N ALA A 162 -17.32 -14.19 4.04
CA ALA A 162 -16.59 -13.53 2.97
C ALA A 162 -17.36 -13.61 1.65
N THR A 163 -17.16 -12.66 0.74
CA THR A 163 -17.83 -12.63 -0.56
C THR A 163 -16.83 -12.76 -1.70
N VAL A 164 -17.15 -13.62 -2.65
CA VAL A 164 -16.44 -13.72 -3.93
C VAL A 164 -17.09 -12.75 -4.88
N ARG A 165 -16.31 -11.80 -5.39
CA ARG A 165 -16.76 -10.80 -6.34
C ARG A 165 -16.02 -10.94 -7.65
N THR A 166 -16.71 -10.68 -8.75
CA THR A 166 -16.11 -10.69 -10.09
C THR A 166 -16.38 -9.38 -10.80
N TRP A 167 -15.44 -8.97 -11.63
CA TRP A 167 -15.59 -7.83 -12.51
C TRP A 167 -14.97 -8.13 -13.87
N LYS A 168 -15.60 -7.65 -14.93
CA LYS A 168 -15.03 -7.68 -16.28
C LYS A 168 -14.84 -6.23 -16.70
N ASN A 169 -13.59 -5.86 -16.95
CA ASN A 169 -13.27 -4.48 -17.34
C ASN A 169 -13.75 -4.19 -18.77
N LEU A 170 -13.61 -2.93 -19.20
CA LEU A 170 -14.07 -2.47 -20.53
C LEU A 170 -13.42 -3.20 -21.72
N VAL A 171 -12.25 -3.80 -21.51
CA VAL A 171 -11.54 -4.60 -22.52
C VAL A 171 -11.77 -6.11 -22.35
N GLY A 172 -12.70 -6.52 -21.48
CA GLY A 172 -13.10 -7.93 -21.37
C GLY A 172 -12.15 -8.82 -20.56
N VAL A 173 -11.27 -8.25 -19.74
CA VAL A 173 -10.36 -9.00 -18.84
C VAL A 173 -11.09 -9.34 -17.54
N ASP A 174 -11.04 -10.61 -17.15
CA ASP A 174 -11.72 -11.13 -15.97
C ASP A 174 -10.90 -10.85 -14.69
N HIS A 175 -11.58 -10.25 -13.72
CA HIS A 175 -11.07 -9.96 -12.39
C HIS A 175 -11.89 -10.72 -11.35
N VAL A 176 -11.20 -11.15 -10.29
CA VAL A 176 -11.76 -11.78 -9.11
C VAL A 176 -11.28 -11.03 -7.88
N PHE A 177 -12.18 -10.88 -6.91
CA PHE A 177 -11.88 -10.30 -5.62
C PHE A 177 -12.51 -11.14 -4.52
N LEU A 178 -11.88 -11.16 -3.36
CA LEU A 178 -12.47 -11.67 -2.12
C LEU A 178 -12.61 -10.49 -1.16
N ALA A 179 -13.79 -10.35 -0.57
CA ALA A 179 -14.05 -9.40 0.50
C ALA A 179 -14.37 -10.17 1.79
N ASN A 180 -13.92 -9.69 2.94
CA ASN A 180 -14.29 -10.26 4.23
C ASN A 180 -15.75 -9.90 4.62
N TYR A 181 -16.19 -10.34 5.79
CA TYR A 181 -17.54 -10.06 6.33
C TYR A 181 -17.83 -8.57 6.56
N ASN A 182 -16.80 -7.73 6.70
CA ASN A 182 -16.89 -6.27 6.83
C ASN A 182 -16.85 -5.55 5.47
N ASP A 183 -16.96 -6.29 4.38
CA ASP A 183 -16.87 -5.80 3.00
C ASP A 183 -15.52 -5.18 2.60
N GLN A 184 -14.46 -5.53 3.31
CA GLN A 184 -13.10 -5.10 2.98
C GLN A 184 -12.44 -6.11 2.07
N MET A 185 -11.82 -5.64 0.98
CA MET A 185 -11.07 -6.49 0.06
C MET A 185 -9.88 -7.14 0.77
N VAL A 186 -9.83 -8.47 0.76
CA VAL A 186 -8.72 -9.28 1.28
C VAL A 186 -7.85 -9.88 0.17
N TYR A 187 -8.42 -10.03 -1.03
CA TYR A 187 -7.70 -10.52 -2.21
C TYR A 187 -8.24 -9.87 -3.48
N GLY A 188 -7.35 -9.62 -4.44
CA GLY A 188 -7.70 -9.16 -5.78
C GLY A 188 -6.74 -9.73 -6.81
N GLY A 189 -7.28 -10.32 -7.87
CA GLY A 189 -6.50 -10.90 -8.95
C GLY A 189 -7.22 -10.75 -10.30
N PHE A 190 -6.45 -10.74 -11.38
CA PHE A 190 -7.00 -10.77 -12.74
C PHE A 190 -6.19 -11.70 -13.63
N VAL A 191 -6.82 -12.19 -14.68
CA VAL A 191 -6.17 -13.05 -15.67
C VAL A 191 -6.38 -12.50 -17.08
N GLY A 192 -5.35 -12.61 -17.92
CA GLY A 192 -5.48 -12.32 -19.35
C GLY A 192 -6.46 -13.27 -20.04
N TRP A 193 -6.94 -12.91 -21.24
CA TRP A 193 -7.96 -13.68 -21.97
C TRP A 193 -7.63 -15.17 -22.14
N ILE A 194 -6.35 -15.51 -22.32
CA ILE A 194 -5.86 -16.89 -22.52
C ILE A 194 -6.12 -17.77 -21.28
N HIS A 195 -6.21 -17.17 -20.09
CA HIS A 195 -6.37 -17.87 -18.82
C HIS A 195 -7.75 -17.65 -18.17
N SER A 196 -8.69 -17.01 -18.88
CA SER A 196 -10.06 -16.75 -18.41
C SER A 196 -10.79 -18.03 -18.00
N GLU A 197 -10.64 -19.10 -18.76
CA GLU A 197 -11.26 -20.40 -18.44
C GLU A 197 -10.72 -20.98 -17.11
N GLY A 198 -9.41 -20.90 -16.89
CA GLY A 198 -8.78 -21.36 -15.64
C GLY A 198 -9.29 -20.60 -14.42
N LEU A 199 -9.49 -19.29 -14.55
CA LEU A 199 -10.08 -18.49 -13.48
C LEU A 199 -11.54 -18.87 -13.21
N HIS A 200 -12.35 -19.09 -14.25
CA HIS A 200 -13.73 -19.53 -14.09
C HIS A 200 -13.84 -20.90 -13.40
N GLN A 201 -12.93 -21.83 -13.73
CA GLN A 201 -12.85 -23.13 -13.07
C GLN A 201 -12.51 -23.00 -11.58
N ALA A 202 -11.52 -22.17 -11.23
CA ALA A 202 -11.16 -21.89 -9.84
C ALA A 202 -12.31 -21.25 -9.05
N ILE A 203 -13.03 -20.29 -9.64
CA ILE A 203 -14.22 -19.69 -9.02
C ILE A 203 -15.32 -20.74 -8.83
N ALA A 204 -15.56 -21.60 -9.81
CA ALA A 204 -16.54 -22.68 -9.71
C ALA A 204 -16.19 -23.66 -8.59
N GLN A 205 -14.90 -23.99 -8.43
CA GLN A 205 -14.41 -24.83 -7.34
C GLN A 205 -14.65 -24.17 -5.98
N ILE A 206 -14.30 -22.88 -5.82
CA ILE A 206 -14.55 -22.13 -4.58
C ILE A 206 -16.04 -22.13 -4.23
N LYS A 207 -16.92 -21.98 -5.22
CA LYS A 207 -18.37 -22.03 -5.01
C LYS A 207 -18.89 -23.41 -4.60
N GLN A 208 -18.25 -24.49 -5.05
CA GLN A 208 -18.65 -25.85 -4.69
C GLN A 208 -18.10 -26.28 -3.33
N GLU A 209 -16.86 -25.90 -3.03
CA GLU A 209 -16.14 -26.36 -1.85
C GLU A 209 -16.32 -25.44 -0.64
N LEU A 210 -16.53 -24.14 -0.82
CA LEU A 210 -16.37 -23.13 0.26
C LEU A 210 -17.60 -22.25 0.51
N THR A 211 -18.67 -22.43 -0.26
CA THR A 211 -20.01 -21.87 0.00
C THR A 211 -20.83 -22.83 0.86
#